data_AF-A0A151IC50-F1
#
_entry.id   AF-A0A151IC50-F1
#
_cell.length_a   1.000
_cell.length_b   1.000
_cell.length_c   1.000
_cell.angle_alpha   90.00
_cell.angle_beta   90.00
_cell.angle_gamma   90.00
#
_symmetry.space_group_name_H-M   'P 1'
#
loop_
_entity.id
_entity.type
_entity.pdbx_description
1 polymer ?
#
loop_
_entity_poly.entity_id
_entity_poly.type
_entity_poly.pdbx_seq_one_letter_code
_entity_poly.pdbx_strand_id
1 'polypeptide(L)'
;MNKLNLFIKTHKDPVPRGKKRNVVYKINCNQCEVSYVGQTGRRLDTRIAEHKKHINSKSSTHSVITDHRLQFGHDFDWDNCEILDVERFYNKRLTAKMIYINSREWKVTF
;
A
#
# COMPACT_ATOMS: atom_id res chain seq x y z
N MET A 1 -14.78 -17.53 18.93
CA MET A 1 -14.27 -17.90 17.60
C MET A 1 -15.26 -18.85 16.95
N ASN A 2 -15.70 -18.58 15.71
CA ASN A 2 -16.80 -19.30 15.10
C ASN A 2 -16.31 -20.62 14.47
N LYS A 3 -16.68 -21.77 15.06
CA LYS A 3 -16.20 -23.11 14.71
C LYS A 3 -16.71 -23.62 13.35
N LEU A 4 -17.65 -22.91 12.74
CA LEU A 4 -18.31 -23.27 11.48
C LEU A 4 -17.39 -23.15 10.25
N ASN A 5 -16.37 -22.28 10.29
CA ASN A 5 -15.40 -22.10 9.19
C ASN A 5 -14.48 -23.31 8.97
N LEU A 6 -14.44 -24.28 9.91
CA LEU A 6 -13.63 -25.50 9.78
C LEU A 6 -14.30 -26.53 8.87
N PHE A 7 -15.63 -26.57 8.84
CA PHE A 7 -16.41 -27.58 8.12
C PHE A 7 -17.02 -27.04 6.84
N ILE A 8 -17.41 -25.76 6.83
CA ILE A 8 -18.00 -25.11 5.66
C ILE A 8 -16.97 -24.15 5.10
N LYS A 9 -16.16 -24.62 4.16
CA LYS A 9 -15.39 -23.72 3.29
C LYS A 9 -16.42 -22.97 2.44
N THR A 10 -16.60 -21.69 2.73
CA THR A 10 -17.35 -20.83 1.83
C THR A 10 -16.56 -20.73 0.54
N HIS A 11 -17.09 -21.31 -0.55
CA HIS A 11 -16.59 -21.15 -1.92
C HIS A 11 -16.84 -19.71 -2.39
N LYS A 12 -16.27 -18.73 -1.69
CA LYS A 12 -16.26 -17.34 -2.15
C LYS A 12 -15.05 -17.19 -3.05
N ASP A 13 -15.27 -16.59 -4.20
CA ASP A 13 -14.17 -16.25 -5.10
C ASP A 13 -13.14 -15.40 -4.36
N PRO A 14 -11.84 -15.71 -4.49
CA PRO A 14 -10.80 -14.92 -3.87
C PRO A 14 -10.86 -13.49 -4.40
N VAL A 15 -10.91 -12.53 -3.47
CA VAL A 15 -10.95 -11.11 -3.84
C VAL A 15 -9.63 -10.72 -4.51
N PRO A 16 -9.67 -10.14 -5.73
CA PRO A 16 -8.46 -9.69 -6.42
C PRO A 16 -7.68 -8.68 -5.57
N ARG A 17 -6.35 -8.68 -5.70
CA ARG A 17 -5.43 -7.85 -4.89
C ARG A 17 -5.84 -6.38 -4.85
N GLY A 18 -6.09 -5.77 -6.01
CA GLY A 18 -6.48 -4.36 -6.12
C GLY A 18 -7.82 -4.02 -5.43
N LYS A 19 -8.72 -5.00 -5.29
CA LYS A 19 -10.03 -4.82 -4.65
C LYS A 19 -10.00 -5.00 -3.13
N LYS A 20 -8.87 -5.40 -2.54
CA LYS A 20 -8.72 -5.52 -1.09
C LYS A 20 -8.73 -4.14 -0.43
N ARG A 21 -9.30 -4.07 0.78
CA ARG A 21 -9.41 -2.86 1.62
C ARG A 21 -8.68 -3.06 2.94
N ASN A 22 -8.44 -1.98 3.67
CA ASN A 22 -7.83 -2.01 5.01
C ASN A 22 -6.44 -2.66 4.99
N VAL A 23 -5.63 -2.27 4.01
CA VAL A 23 -4.33 -2.90 3.74
C VAL A 23 -3.17 -1.97 4.08
N VAL A 24 -2.07 -2.57 4.50
CA VAL A 24 -0.73 -1.98 4.39
C VAL A 24 -0.12 -2.50 3.10
N TYR A 25 0.41 -1.60 2.28
CA TYR A 25 0.93 -1.93 0.96
C TYR A 25 2.30 -1.30 0.73
N LYS A 26 3.05 -1.90 -0.19
CA LYS A 26 4.37 -1.46 -0.62
C LYS A 26 4.36 -1.23 -2.13
N ILE A 27 5.04 -0.18 -2.57
CA ILE A 27 5.29 0.11 -3.97
C ILE A 27 6.79 0.37 -4.15
N ASN A 28 7.43 -0.36 -5.07
CA ASN A 28 8.84 -0.20 -5.35
C ASN A 28 9.06 0.93 -6.36
N CYS A 29 10.19 1.64 -6.23
CA CYS A 29 10.68 2.52 -7.27
C CYS A 29 11.30 1.67 -8.41
N ASN A 30 11.07 2.03 -9.67
CA ASN A 30 11.63 1.30 -10.80
C ASN A 30 13.12 1.60 -11.02
N GLN A 31 13.60 2.75 -10.53
CA GLN A 31 14.94 3.27 -10.80
C GLN A 31 15.89 3.17 -9.60
N CYS A 32 15.41 2.85 -8.40
CA CYS A 32 16.27 2.68 -7.23
C CYS A 32 15.69 1.70 -6.21
N GLU A 33 16.49 1.31 -5.22
CA GLU A 33 16.13 0.29 -4.22
C GLU A 33 15.17 0.81 -3.12
N VAL A 34 14.63 2.02 -3.29
CA VAL A 34 13.66 2.62 -2.37
C VAL A 34 12.28 2.04 -2.64
N SER A 35 11.52 1.89 -1.55
CA SER A 35 10.10 1.57 -1.63
C SER A 35 9.28 2.52 -0.77
N TYR A 36 8.01 2.72 -1.16
CA TYR A 36 7.04 3.44 -0.38
C TYR A 36 6.13 2.46 0.36
N VAL A 37 5.93 2.66 1.67
CA VAL A 37 4.99 1.86 2.46
C VAL A 37 3.85 2.73 2.94
N GLY A 38 2.65 2.41 2.45
CA GLY A 38 1.42 3.13 2.76
C GLY A 38 0.39 2.26 3.48
N GLN A 39 -0.61 2.90 4.07
CA GLN A 39 -1.84 2.23 4.51
C GLN A 39 -3.06 2.85 3.84
N THR A 40 -4.11 2.07 3.67
CA THR A 40 -5.41 2.57 3.20
C THR A 40 -6.58 1.78 3.78
N GLY A 41 -7.66 2.48 4.16
CA GLY A 41 -8.96 1.87 4.45
C GLY A 41 -9.85 1.72 3.21
N ARG A 42 -9.47 2.36 2.11
CA ARG A 42 -10.14 2.25 0.79
C ARG A 42 -9.65 1.00 0.06
N ARG A 43 -10.19 0.75 -1.13
CA ARG A 43 -9.64 -0.27 -2.02
C ARG A 43 -8.24 0.15 -2.46
N LEU A 44 -7.34 -0.82 -2.62
CA LEU A 44 -5.96 -0.56 -3.03
C LEU A 44 -5.93 0.15 -4.38
N ASP A 45 -6.67 -0.33 -5.38
CA ASP A 45 -6.76 0.28 -6.71
C ASP A 45 -7.13 1.77 -6.68
N THR A 46 -8.11 2.13 -5.85
CA THR A 46 -8.58 3.50 -5.65
C THR A 46 -7.46 4.36 -5.07
N ARG A 47 -6.72 3.82 -4.09
CA ARG A 47 -5.58 4.54 -3.48
C ARG A 47 -4.44 4.75 -4.49
N ILE A 48 -4.17 3.75 -5.34
CA ILE A 48 -3.16 3.88 -6.39
C ILE A 48 -3.58 4.94 -7.43
N ALA A 49 -4.85 4.95 -7.84
CA ALA A 49 -5.37 5.95 -8.76
C ALA A 49 -5.30 7.38 -8.16
N GLU A 50 -5.58 7.54 -6.87
CA GLU A 50 -5.41 8.81 -6.15
C GLU A 50 -3.96 9.31 -6.20
N HIS A 51 -2.99 8.43 -5.93
CA HIS A 51 -1.58 8.78 -5.99
C HIS A 51 -1.16 9.20 -7.41
N LYS A 52 -1.54 8.44 -8.43
CA LYS A 52 -1.30 8.78 -9.85
C LYS A 52 -1.90 10.14 -10.21
N LYS A 53 -3.12 10.43 -9.77
CA LYS A 53 -3.78 11.72 -10.00
C LYS A 53 -3.07 12.86 -9.27
N HIS A 54 -2.63 12.62 -8.04
CA HIS A 54 -1.99 13.65 -7.22
C HIS A 54 -0.63 14.09 -7.79
N ILE A 55 0.12 13.16 -8.40
CA ILE A 55 1.38 13.46 -9.10
C ILE A 55 1.19 14.50 -10.21
N ASN A 56 0.08 14.45 -10.94
CA ASN A 56 -0.18 15.36 -12.05
C ASN A 56 -0.84 16.67 -11.61
N SER A 57 -1.12 16.84 -10.31
CA SER A 57 -1.79 18.01 -9.77
C SER A 57 -0.78 19.10 -9.41
N LYS A 58 -1.12 20.36 -9.67
CA LYS A 58 -0.35 21.54 -9.19
C LYS A 58 -0.57 21.83 -7.69
N SER A 59 -0.78 20.78 -6.89
CA SER A 59 -1.02 20.92 -5.45
C SER A 59 0.23 21.45 -4.77
N SER A 60 0.10 22.39 -3.83
CA SER A 60 1.22 22.81 -2.98
C SER A 60 1.61 21.77 -1.94
N THR A 61 0.76 20.77 -1.71
CA THR A 61 1.02 19.66 -0.78
C THR A 61 1.30 18.41 -1.57
N HIS A 62 2.55 17.93 -1.55
CA HIS A 62 2.95 16.71 -2.23
C HIS A 62 2.93 15.52 -1.28
N SER A 63 2.66 14.34 -1.84
CA SER A 63 2.89 13.09 -1.11
C SER A 63 4.35 12.69 -1.22
N VAL A 64 4.85 11.84 -0.32
CA VAL A 64 6.27 11.43 -0.40
C VAL A 64 6.59 10.70 -1.71
N ILE A 65 5.63 9.95 -2.28
CA ILE A 65 5.77 9.37 -3.61
C ILE A 65 5.95 10.47 -4.68
N THR A 66 5.14 11.54 -4.60
CA THR A 66 5.21 12.69 -5.51
C THR A 66 6.54 13.41 -5.38
N ASP A 67 7.00 13.66 -4.16
CA ASP A 67 8.28 14.33 -3.91
C ASP A 67 9.46 13.51 -4.43
N HIS A 68 9.50 12.20 -4.16
CA HIS A 68 10.53 11.31 -4.71
C HIS A 68 10.56 11.37 -6.25
N ARG A 69 9.38 11.32 -6.87
CA ARG A 69 9.24 11.39 -8.33
C ARG A 69 9.77 12.70 -8.90
N LEU A 70 9.40 13.83 -8.29
CA LEU A 70 9.79 15.17 -8.75
C LEU A 70 11.27 15.47 -8.49
N GLN A 71 11.81 15.01 -7.36
CA GLN A 71 13.19 15.25 -6.97
C GLN A 71 14.18 14.43 -7.80
N PHE A 72 13.88 13.16 -8.09
CA PHE A 72 14.82 12.25 -8.74
C PHE A 72 14.44 11.90 -10.19
N GLY A 73 13.28 12.35 -10.68
CA GLY A 73 12.78 11.96 -12.01
C GLY A 73 12.45 10.47 -12.11
N HIS A 74 12.27 9.80 -10.97
CA HIS A 74 11.99 8.37 -10.88
C HIS A 74 10.49 8.08 -11.14
N ASP A 75 10.11 6.81 -11.19
CA ASP A 75 8.70 6.40 -11.19
C ASP A 75 8.52 5.13 -10.37
N PHE A 76 7.29 4.86 -9.96
CA PHE A 76 6.96 3.70 -9.14
C PHE A 76 6.32 2.58 -9.96
N ASP A 77 6.50 1.34 -9.51
CA ASP A 77 5.82 0.17 -10.09
C ASP A 77 4.35 0.13 -9.64
N TRP A 78 3.53 0.91 -10.32
CA TRP A 78 2.13 1.07 -9.97
C TRP A 78 1.28 -0.19 -10.14
N ASP A 79 1.73 -1.14 -10.97
CA ASP A 79 0.96 -2.33 -11.32
C ASP A 79 1.32 -3.51 -10.39
N ASN A 80 2.57 -3.57 -9.91
CA ASN A 80 3.03 -4.59 -8.97
C ASN A 80 3.03 -4.13 -7.50
N CYS A 81 1.93 -3.53 -7.06
CA CYS A 81 1.76 -3.17 -5.65
C CYS A 81 1.64 -4.43 -4.77
N GLU A 82 2.50 -4.53 -3.75
CA GLU A 82 2.51 -5.62 -2.79
C GLU A 82 1.60 -5.30 -1.60
N ILE A 83 0.87 -6.29 -1.10
CA ILE A 83 0.11 -6.17 0.16
C ILE A 83 0.93 -6.83 1.24
N LEU A 84 1.37 -6.04 2.21
CA LEU A 84 2.16 -6.51 3.35
C LEU A 84 1.27 -7.06 4.46
N ASP A 85 0.13 -6.40 4.71
CA ASP A 85 -0.80 -6.81 5.76
C ASP A 85 -2.24 -6.34 5.49
N VAL A 86 -3.21 -6.98 6.14
CA VAL A 86 -4.64 -6.66 6.08
C VAL A 86 -5.19 -6.54 7.50
N GLU A 87 -5.41 -5.30 7.95
CA GLU A 87 -5.87 -5.00 9.30
C GLU A 87 -7.06 -4.02 9.26
N ARG A 88 -8.23 -4.48 9.68
CA ARG A 88 -9.49 -3.72 9.69
C ARG A 88 -9.43 -2.47 10.55
N PHE A 89 -8.77 -2.54 11.71
CA PHE A 89 -8.79 -1.48 12.70
C PHE A 89 -7.71 -0.45 12.40
N TYR A 90 -8.12 0.82 12.25
CA TYR A 90 -7.23 1.90 11.84
C TYR A 90 -5.97 2.00 12.71
N ASN A 91 -6.11 2.04 14.04
CA ASN A 91 -4.98 2.18 14.96
C ASN A 91 -3.99 1.01 14.85
N LYS A 92 -4.50 -0.23 14.76
CA LYS A 92 -3.65 -1.41 14.57
C LYS A 92 -2.95 -1.38 13.21
N ARG A 93 -3.65 -0.91 12.16
CA ARG A 93 -3.07 -0.77 10.83
C ARG A 93 -1.99 0.31 10.78
N LEU A 94 -2.10 1.38 11.56
CA LEU A 94 -1.02 2.36 11.74
C LEU A 94 0.19 1.73 12.42
N THR A 95 -0.02 0.94 13.47
CA THR A 95 1.05 0.18 14.12
C THR A 95 1.71 -0.79 13.15
N ALA A 96 0.92 -1.56 12.38
CA ALA A 96 1.44 -2.46 11.34
C ALA A 96 2.27 -1.70 10.30
N LYS A 97 1.76 -0.58 9.76
CA LYS A 97 2.51 0.29 8.83
C LYS A 97 3.86 0.70 9.44
N MET A 98 3.86 1.14 10.70
CA MET A 98 5.08 1.57 11.39
C MET A 98 6.07 0.41 11.58
N ILE A 99 5.59 -0.80 11.89
CA ILE A 99 6.44 -2.01 11.97
C ILE A 99 7.12 -2.25 10.62
N TYR A 100 6.39 -2.22 9.51
CA TYR A 100 6.96 -2.44 8.17
C TYR A 100 7.97 -1.35 7.75
N ILE A 101 7.80 -0.12 8.21
CA ILE A 101 8.77 0.97 7.97
C ILE A 101 10.05 0.76 8.79
N ASN A 102 9.94 0.30 10.04
CA ASN A 102 11.08 0.16 10.96
C ASN A 102 11.78 -1.20 10.90
N SER A 103 11.14 -2.22 10.31
CA SER A 103 11.79 -3.52 10.09
C SER A 103 12.88 -3.35 9.02
N ARG A 104 14.14 -3.26 9.48
CA ARG A 104 15.38 -2.90 8.78
C ARG A 104 15.83 -3.82 7.61
N GLU A 105 14.94 -4.60 7.03
CA GLU A 105 15.26 -5.48 5.89
C GLU A 105 15.16 -4.76 4.52
N TRP A 106 14.68 -3.51 4.49
CA TRP A 106 14.44 -2.77 3.24
C TRP A 106 15.09 -1.39 3.28
N LYS A 107 16.00 -1.14 2.33
CA LYS A 107 16.70 0.14 2.16
C LYS A 107 15.67 1.27 2.03
N VAL A 108 15.83 2.28 2.89
CA VAL A 108 15.11 3.57 2.96
C VAL A 108 13.66 3.52 2.47
N THR A 109 12.74 3.41 3.43
CA THR A 109 11.30 3.42 3.18
C THR A 109 10.72 4.78 3.57
N PHE A 110 9.93 5.38 2.68
CA PHE A 110 9.22 6.64 2.91
C PHE A 110 7.77 6.44 3.38
#